data_AF-A0A535D858-F1
#
_entry.id   AF-A0A535D858-F1
#
_cell.length_a   1.000
_cell.length_b   1.000
_cell.length_c   1.000
_cell.angle_alpha   90.00
_cell.angle_beta   90.00
_cell.angle_gamma   90.00
#
_symmetry.space_group_name_H-M   'P 1'
#
loop_
_entity.id
_entity.type
_entity.pdbx_description
1 polymer ?
#
loop_
_entity_poly.entity_id
_entity_poly.type
_entity_poly.pdbx_seq_one_letter_code
_entity_poly.pdbx_strand_id
1 'polypeptide(L)'
;MLTASDSKPRSRAPASLPALTHGASADLGPASFNYTMLYNVLAWPAGVVPVSRVRPVETDRRPQAVDMVDRAARRVDKDSAGLPVGVQVAARPGREDLIVAVMSAVESALSGSVDYPRVPTAIA
;
A
#
# COMPACT_ATOMS: atom_id res chain seq x y z
N MET A 1 -0.76 18.44 -27.63
CA MET A 1 -1.89 17.51 -27.50
C MET A 1 -1.58 16.57 -26.33
N LEU A 2 -1.69 17.09 -25.10
CA LEU A 2 -1.44 16.35 -23.85
C LEU A 2 -2.76 15.72 -23.39
N THR A 3 -2.83 14.40 -23.32
CA THR A 3 -3.96 13.69 -22.71
C THR A 3 -3.71 13.58 -21.21
N ALA A 4 -4.42 14.42 -20.47
CA ALA A 4 -4.65 14.27 -19.04
C ALA A 4 -5.29 12.89 -18.76
N SER A 5 -4.72 12.13 -17.82
CA SER A 5 -5.44 11.04 -17.16
C SER A 5 -4.98 10.91 -15.71
N ASP A 6 -5.75 11.58 -14.87
CA ASP A 6 -6.14 11.20 -13.52
C ASP A 6 -5.09 11.26 -12.39
N SER A 7 -4.97 12.46 -11.82
CA SER A 7 -4.37 12.78 -10.52
C SER A 7 -5.24 12.32 -9.34
N LYS A 8 -5.76 11.08 -9.40
CA LYS A 8 -6.60 10.51 -8.34
C LYS A 8 -5.71 10.01 -7.18
N PRO A 9 -6.03 10.32 -5.91
CA PRO A 9 -5.24 9.85 -4.77
C PRO A 9 -5.22 8.32 -4.74
N ARG A 10 -4.06 7.74 -5.07
CA ARG A 10 -3.85 6.30 -5.05
C ARG A 10 -3.80 5.84 -3.58
N SER A 11 -4.64 4.86 -3.27
CA SER A 11 -4.81 4.31 -1.91
C SER A 11 -3.46 3.91 -1.31
N ARG A 12 -3.21 4.38 -0.08
CA ARG A 12 -2.03 4.01 0.73
C ARG A 12 -2.28 2.77 1.59
N ALA A 13 -3.45 2.14 1.47
CA ALA A 13 -3.86 1.09 2.38
C ALA A 13 -2.88 -0.11 2.30
N PRO A 14 -2.52 -0.71 3.45
CA PRO A 14 -1.72 -1.92 3.51
C PRO A 14 -2.63 -3.06 3.08
N ALA A 15 -2.62 -3.35 1.78
CA ALA A 15 -3.22 -4.55 1.23
C ALA A 15 -2.12 -5.57 0.94
N SER A 16 -2.50 -6.82 0.70
CA SER A 16 -1.61 -7.89 0.21
C SER A 16 -0.92 -7.54 -1.12
N LEU A 17 -1.29 -6.40 -1.72
CA LEU A 17 -0.93 -5.92 -3.04
C LEU A 17 -0.68 -4.40 -3.00
N PRO A 18 0.16 -3.88 -3.90
CA PRO A 18 0.26 -2.44 -4.18
C PRO A 18 -1.09 -1.85 -4.64
N ALA A 19 -1.18 -0.52 -4.84
CA ALA A 19 -2.45 0.15 -5.11
C ALA A 19 -3.26 -0.57 -6.20
N LEU A 20 -4.44 -1.09 -5.80
CA LEU A 20 -5.25 -1.97 -6.62
C LEU A 20 -5.67 -1.26 -7.92
N THR A 21 -5.61 -1.99 -9.04
CA THR A 21 -6.21 -1.54 -10.29
C THR A 21 -7.73 -1.48 -10.15
N HIS A 22 -8.38 -0.62 -10.93
CA HIS A 22 -9.83 -0.45 -10.84
C HIS A 22 -10.54 -1.78 -11.14
N GLY A 23 -11.48 -2.18 -10.27
CA GLY A 23 -12.18 -3.47 -10.35
C GLY A 23 -11.47 -4.65 -9.68
N ALA A 24 -10.15 -4.58 -9.46
CA ALA A 24 -9.40 -5.69 -8.85
C ALA A 24 -9.84 -5.98 -7.40
N SER A 25 -10.40 -5.00 -6.69
CA SER A 25 -10.95 -5.21 -5.33
C SER A 25 -12.13 -6.19 -5.31
N ALA A 26 -12.90 -6.29 -6.40
CA ALA A 26 -13.99 -7.25 -6.52
C ALA A 26 -13.46 -8.67 -6.78
N ASP A 27 -12.45 -8.78 -7.64
CA ASP A 27 -11.82 -10.06 -8.01
C ASP A 27 -11.01 -10.68 -6.87
N LEU A 28 -10.38 -9.83 -6.03
CA LEU A 28 -9.59 -10.24 -4.88
C LEU A 28 -10.44 -10.51 -3.63
N GLY A 29 -11.68 -10.01 -3.60
CA GLY A 29 -12.62 -10.24 -2.50
C GLY A 29 -12.01 -9.93 -1.11
N PRO A 30 -12.21 -10.79 -0.09
CA PRO A 30 -11.69 -10.60 1.25
C PRO A 30 -10.17 -10.48 1.37
N ALA A 31 -9.41 -11.02 0.39
CA ALA A 31 -7.96 -10.94 0.39
C ALA A 31 -7.44 -9.51 0.16
N SER A 32 -8.30 -8.60 -0.31
CA SER A 32 -7.98 -7.17 -0.50
C SER A 32 -7.80 -6.41 0.81
N PHE A 33 -8.50 -6.81 1.87
CA PHE A 33 -8.60 -6.05 3.13
C PHE A 33 -8.31 -6.89 4.38
N ASN A 34 -7.84 -8.13 4.21
CA ASN A 34 -7.52 -9.04 5.30
C ASN A 34 -6.57 -8.44 6.35
N TYR A 35 -5.54 -7.70 5.92
CA TYR A 35 -4.58 -7.05 6.82
C TYR A 35 -5.19 -5.91 7.64
N THR A 36 -6.08 -5.12 7.05
CA THR A 36 -6.73 -4.00 7.74
C THR A 36 -7.91 -4.44 8.62
N MET A 37 -8.66 -5.46 8.18
CA MET A 37 -9.83 -5.97 8.90
C MET A 37 -9.46 -6.57 10.27
N LEU A 38 -8.28 -7.19 10.38
CA LEU A 38 -7.81 -7.80 11.62
C LEU A 38 -7.80 -6.80 12.79
N TYR A 39 -7.30 -5.59 12.57
CA TYR A 39 -7.20 -4.58 13.62
C TYR A 39 -8.55 -3.92 13.93
N ASN A 40 -9.47 -3.88 12.97
CA ASN A 40 -10.85 -3.47 13.21
C ASN A 40 -11.58 -4.46 14.14
N VAL A 41 -11.41 -5.77 13.91
CA VAL A 41 -12.02 -6.81 14.77
C VAL A 41 -11.43 -6.82 16.17
N LEU A 42 -10.11 -6.62 16.28
CA LEU A 42 -9.42 -6.58 17.57
C LEU A 42 -9.63 -5.27 18.35
N ALA A 43 -10.25 -4.26 17.72
CA ALA A 43 -10.35 -2.89 18.24
C ALA A 43 -8.98 -2.31 18.65
N TRP A 44 -7.94 -2.63 17.86
CA TRP A 44 -6.58 -2.15 18.11
C TRP A 44 -6.30 -0.93 17.24
N PRO A 45 -5.67 0.12 17.78
CA PRO A 45 -5.25 1.25 16.98
C PRO A 45 -4.22 0.79 15.93
N ALA A 46 -4.41 1.21 14.68
CA ALA A 46 -3.52 0.92 13.57
C ALA A 46 -3.36 2.15 12.66
N GLY A 47 -2.13 2.44 12.28
CA GLY A 47 -1.75 3.50 11.35
C GLY A 47 -0.98 2.95 10.15
N VAL A 48 -0.79 3.78 9.11
CA VAL A 48 -0.12 3.37 7.88
C VAL A 48 0.91 4.41 7.48
N VAL A 49 2.15 3.98 7.24
CA VAL A 49 3.26 4.84 6.81
C VAL A 49 3.79 4.39 5.45
N PRO A 50 3.98 5.30 4.48
CA PRO A 50 4.65 4.95 3.22
C PRO A 50 6.11 4.59 3.45
N VAL A 51 6.62 3.59 2.74
CA VAL A 51 8.03 3.15 2.88
C VAL A 51 8.81 3.19 1.56
N SER A 52 8.18 2.85 0.45
CA SER A 52 8.87 2.76 -0.84
C SER A 52 7.89 2.87 -2.01
N ARG A 53 8.42 2.74 -3.24
CA ARG A 53 7.66 2.48 -4.46
C ARG A 53 8.01 1.11 -4.99
N VAL A 54 7.06 0.47 -5.65
CA VAL A 54 7.31 -0.82 -6.32
C VAL A 54 8.36 -0.61 -7.42
N ARG A 55 9.45 -1.37 -7.36
CA ARG A 55 10.48 -1.35 -8.40
C ARG A 55 10.08 -2.27 -9.56
N PRO A 56 10.51 -2.02 -10.80
CA PRO A 56 10.19 -2.89 -11.94
C PRO A 56 10.61 -4.36 -11.75
N VAL A 57 11.66 -4.63 -10.96
CA VAL A 57 12.10 -6.01 -10.65
C VAL A 57 11.16 -6.74 -9.67
N GLU A 58 10.22 -6.04 -9.06
CA GLU A 58 9.30 -6.57 -8.04
C GLU A 58 7.94 -6.98 -8.62
N THR A 59 7.63 -6.60 -9.87
CA THR A 59 6.32 -6.81 -10.50
C THR A 59 6.03 -8.25 -10.93
N ASP A 60 7.06 -9.10 -11.05
CA ASP A 60 6.94 -10.49 -11.51
C ASP A 60 7.38 -11.54 -10.46
N ARG A 61 7.45 -11.15 -9.18
CA ARG A 61 7.94 -12.03 -8.11
C ARG A 61 6.93 -13.05 -7.57
N ARG A 62 5.64 -12.95 -7.91
CA ARG A 62 4.64 -13.91 -7.42
C ARG A 62 4.85 -15.30 -8.04
N PRO A 63 4.77 -16.38 -7.24
CA PRO A 63 4.78 -17.75 -7.74
C PRO A 63 3.57 -18.00 -8.67
N GLN A 64 3.63 -19.12 -9.41
CA GLN A 64 2.61 -19.46 -10.41
C GLN A 64 1.21 -19.52 -9.77
N ALA A 65 0.27 -18.77 -10.34
CA ALA A 65 -1.08 -18.62 -9.81
C ALA A 65 -1.85 -19.94 -9.85
N VAL A 66 -2.38 -20.35 -8.70
CA VAL A 66 -3.13 -21.61 -8.54
C VAL A 66 -4.63 -21.33 -8.55
N ASP A 67 -5.06 -20.16 -8.05
CA ASP A 67 -6.48 -19.79 -7.96
C ASP A 67 -6.84 -18.44 -8.64
N MET A 68 -8.11 -18.04 -8.55
CA MET A 68 -8.61 -16.78 -9.11
C MET A 68 -8.02 -15.55 -8.42
N VAL A 69 -7.78 -15.62 -7.12
CA VAL A 69 -7.21 -14.53 -6.30
C VAL A 69 -5.75 -14.33 -6.68
N ASP A 70 -4.98 -15.41 -6.85
CA ASP A 70 -3.60 -15.36 -7.32
C ASP A 70 -3.48 -14.76 -8.72
N ARG A 71 -4.42 -15.10 -9.62
CA ARG A 71 -4.45 -14.53 -10.97
C ARG A 71 -4.75 -13.03 -10.94
N ALA A 72 -5.70 -12.60 -10.11
CA ALA A 72 -5.99 -11.18 -9.93
C ALA A 72 -4.80 -10.44 -9.30
N ALA A 73 -4.18 -11.03 -8.27
CA ALA A 73 -2.99 -10.51 -7.60
C ALA A 73 -1.82 -10.31 -8.57
N ARG A 74 -1.57 -11.29 -9.44
CA ARG A 74 -0.50 -11.19 -10.45
C ARG A 74 -0.78 -10.13 -11.52
N ARG A 75 -2.05 -9.88 -11.87
CA ARG A 75 -2.40 -8.77 -12.78
C ARG A 75 -2.12 -7.42 -12.14
N VAL A 76 -2.50 -7.25 -10.87
CA VAL A 76 -2.24 -6.02 -10.11
C VAL A 76 -0.73 -5.78 -9.98
N ASP A 77 0.07 -6.80 -9.68
CA ASP A 77 1.52 -6.64 -9.52
C ASP A 77 2.21 -6.23 -10.83
N LYS A 78 1.78 -6.75 -11.98
CA LYS A 78 2.38 -6.40 -13.28
C LYS A 78 2.30 -4.91 -13.60
N ASP A 79 1.19 -4.27 -13.26
CA ASP A 79 0.96 -2.85 -13.53
C ASP A 79 1.32 -1.95 -12.34
N SER A 80 2.03 -2.49 -11.34
CA SER A 80 2.26 -1.80 -10.07
C SER A 80 3.55 -0.98 -9.99
N ALA A 81 4.41 -1.04 -11.00
CA ALA A 81 5.68 -0.31 -10.99
C ALA A 81 5.49 1.20 -10.69
N GLY A 82 6.26 1.72 -9.73
CA GLY A 82 6.21 3.12 -9.29
C GLY A 82 5.08 3.46 -8.31
N LEU A 83 4.16 2.53 -8.03
CA LEU A 83 3.11 2.72 -7.02
C LEU A 83 3.69 2.75 -5.61
N PRO A 84 3.13 3.56 -4.69
CA PRO A 84 3.57 3.59 -3.31
C PRO A 84 3.25 2.27 -2.60
N VAL A 85 4.18 1.83 -1.76
CA VAL A 85 4.04 0.72 -0.83
C VAL A 85 4.04 1.30 0.58
N GLY A 86 3.05 0.90 1.38
CA GLY A 86 2.90 1.32 2.77
C GLY A 86 2.98 0.14 3.74
N VAL A 87 3.38 0.42 4.98
CA VAL A 87 3.42 -0.53 6.09
C VAL A 87 2.36 -0.16 7.10
N GLN A 88 1.59 -1.15 7.57
CA GLN A 88 0.68 -0.99 8.70
C GLN A 88 1.44 -1.16 10.02
N VAL A 89 1.24 -0.23 10.94
CA VAL A 89 1.74 -0.31 12.31
C VAL A 89 0.53 -0.36 13.24
N ALA A 90 0.44 -1.40 14.06
CA ALA A 90 -0.62 -1.53 15.05
C ALA A 90 -0.02 -1.74 16.44
N ALA A 91 -0.71 -1.24 17.46
CA ALA A 91 -0.35 -1.44 18.85
C ALA A 91 -1.56 -1.87 19.67
N ARG A 92 -1.32 -2.31 20.91
CA ARG A 92 -2.40 -2.58 21.86
C ARG A 92 -3.15 -1.27 22.22
N PRO A 93 -4.43 -1.35 22.61
CA PRO A 93 -5.20 -0.17 22.98
C PRO A 93 -4.53 0.66 24.09
N GLY A 94 -4.61 1.98 24.00
CA GLY A 94 -4.01 2.91 24.96
C GLY A 94 -2.51 3.15 24.76
N ARG A 95 -1.96 2.72 23.60
CA ARG A 95 -0.56 2.92 23.20
C ARG A 95 -0.42 3.59 21.83
N GLU A 96 -1.30 4.54 21.56
CA GLU A 96 -1.31 5.33 20.33
C GLU A 96 -0.02 6.17 20.20
N ASP A 97 0.59 6.54 21.33
CA ASP A 97 1.91 7.18 21.43
C ASP A 97 2.99 6.38 20.69
N LEU A 98 3.00 5.05 20.85
CA LEU A 98 3.96 4.19 20.19
C LEU A 98 3.74 4.11 18.69
N ILE A 99 2.48 4.10 18.24
CA ILE A 99 2.16 4.06 16.81
C ILE A 99 2.69 5.31 16.13
N VAL A 100 2.41 6.48 16.69
CA VAL A 100 2.89 7.75 16.15
C VAL A 100 4.41 7.84 16.20
N ALA A 101 5.04 7.39 17.29
CA ALA A 101 6.49 7.37 17.41
C ALA A 101 7.16 6.46 16.35
N VAL A 102 6.63 5.25 16.15
CA VAL A 102 7.14 4.32 15.13
C VAL A 102 6.91 4.87 13.73
N MET A 103 5.73 5.40 13.42
CA MET A 103 5.44 6.01 12.12
C MET A 103 6.39 7.18 11.82
N SER A 104 6.63 8.05 12.81
CA SER A 104 7.56 9.18 12.69
C SER A 104 9.02 8.72 12.51
N ALA A 105 9.45 7.68 13.23
CA ALA A 105 10.78 7.11 13.08
C ALA A 105 10.98 6.50 11.68
N VAL A 106 9.98 5.77 11.16
CA VAL A 106 10.01 5.19 9.82
C VAL A 106 10.06 6.29 8.75
N GLU A 107 9.21 7.31 8.86
CA GLU A 107 9.22 8.45 7.94
C GLU A 107 10.59 9.17 7.96
N SER A 108 11.12 9.46 9.14
CA SER A 108 12.40 10.14 9.30
C SER A 108 13.54 9.34 8.65
N ALA A 109 13.59 8.03 8.89
CA ALA A 109 14.62 7.16 8.35
C ALA A 109 14.54 7.01 6.82
N LEU A 110 13.34 7.03 6.24
CA LEU A 110 13.13 6.75 4.81
C LEU A 110 12.96 8.00 3.94
N SER A 111 12.66 9.16 4.53
CA SER A 111 12.41 10.42 3.81
C SER A 111 13.52 10.86 2.82
N GLY A 112 14.77 10.48 3.11
CA GLY A 112 15.93 10.74 2.27
C GLY A 112 16.16 9.72 1.15
N SER A 113 15.42 8.60 1.14
CA SER A 113 15.60 7.55 0.14
C SER A 113 14.98 7.94 -1.21
N VAL A 114 15.63 7.51 -2.29
CA VAL A 114 15.18 7.76 -3.68
C VAL A 114 13.80 7.17 -3.94
N ASP A 115 13.49 6.05 -3.29
CA ASP A 115 12.23 5.33 -3.48
C ASP A 115 11.11 5.82 -2.56
N TYR A 116 11.35 6.79 -1.67
CA TYR A 116 10.33 7.27 -0.76
C TYR A 116 9.20 7.96 -1.54
N PRO A 117 7.94 7.54 -1.38
CA PRO A 117 6.85 8.10 -2.15
C PRO A 117 6.45 9.46 -1.57
N ARG A 118 7.08 10.51 -2.09
CA ARG A 118 6.70 11.90 -1.80
C ARG A 118 5.34 12.21 -2.43
N VAL A 119 4.51 12.93 -1.68
CA VAL A 119 3.33 13.60 -2.26
C VAL A 119 3.83 14.60 -3.31
N PRO A 120 3.24 14.63 -4.52
CA PRO A 120 3.42 15.77 -5.40
C PRO A 120 2.97 17.02 -4.66
N THR A 121 3.87 17.98 -4.46
CA THR A 121 3.54 19.30 -3.91
C THR A 121 2.89 20.11 -5.03
N ALA A 122 1.67 19.75 -5.42
CA ALA A 122 0.92 20.45 -6.45
C ALA A 122 0.01 21.49 -5.81
N ILE A 123 0.56 22.68 -5.52
CA ILE A 123 -0.15 23.97 -5.59
C ILE A 123 0.85 25.00 -6.12
N ALA A 124 0.77 25.30 -7.42
CA ALA A 124 1.16 26.55 -8.05
C ALA A 124 0.33 26.70 -9.33
#